data_AF-A0A8J3UFT1-F1
#
_entry.id   AF-A0A8J3UFT1-F1
#
_cell.length_a   1.000
_cell.length_b   1.000
_cell.length_c   1.000
_cell.angle_alpha   90.00
_cell.angle_beta   90.00
_cell.angle_gamma   90.00
#
_symmetry.space_group_name_H-M   'P 1'
#
loop_
_entity.id
_entity.type
_entity.pdbx_description
1 polymer ?
#
loop_
_entity_poly.entity_id
_entity_poly.type
_entity_poly.pdbx_seq_one_letter_code
_entity_poly.pdbx_strand_id
1 'polypeptide(L)'
;MPPTMPPLMKVDLTIPAWPEVERARRRLDAVRSAVGRVATVAGIAAAAIGLFTPAVAGGSLLATAVLSSAGLAGLRLWKPSGHQKAAATALYLVPGASLAALLIAEQVVPGIHWGEALGLTVWSTATWMLRPARVARLMVAPPPPPAAAAVALAPVQQVVDGHPVAQWWASRVAVAGGTASGTVLEDIERTGEASMRAIIRSVDPGQPVPDISIRHLSALMDVPEELITIGPVPRRGAAVRRLTIGKPAEEDPATVWAQRIAPVAMPGAVLTGVRVGRPGAAPEERN
;
A
#
# COMPACT_ATOMS: atom_id res chain seq x y z
N MET A 1 10.68 -20.63 -36.36
CA MET A 1 9.99 -20.52 -35.06
C MET A 1 11.00 -20.20 -33.99
N PRO A 2 10.77 -19.22 -33.13
CA PRO A 2 11.11 -19.39 -31.71
C PRO A 2 10.11 -20.47 -31.13
N PRO A 3 10.44 -21.47 -30.27
CA PRO A 3 9.49 -22.55 -29.82
C PRO A 3 9.15 -22.72 -28.27
N THR A 4 8.33 -21.84 -27.65
CA THR A 4 7.85 -21.74 -26.23
C THR A 4 8.82 -21.82 -25.01
N MET A 5 8.83 -20.84 -24.07
CA MET A 5 9.50 -20.95 -22.73
C MET A 5 8.62 -21.72 -21.72
N PRO A 6 9.20 -22.46 -20.75
CA PRO A 6 8.46 -23.10 -19.67
C PRO A 6 7.66 -22.11 -18.81
N PRO A 7 6.48 -22.53 -18.31
CA PRO A 7 5.63 -21.69 -17.49
C PRO A 7 6.31 -21.36 -16.15
N LEU A 8 6.40 -20.06 -15.83
CA LEU A 8 6.97 -19.57 -14.58
C LEU A 8 6.16 -20.13 -13.38
N MET A 9 6.83 -20.94 -12.56
CA MET A 9 6.25 -21.54 -11.36
C MET A 9 5.80 -20.45 -10.39
N LYS A 10 4.47 -20.31 -10.20
CA LYS A 10 3.90 -19.43 -9.18
C LYS A 10 4.19 -20.00 -7.80
N VAL A 11 5.27 -19.55 -7.18
CA VAL A 11 5.53 -19.81 -5.77
C VAL A 11 4.69 -18.84 -4.95
N ASP A 12 3.52 -19.28 -4.50
CA ASP A 12 2.69 -18.54 -3.54
C ASP A 12 3.37 -18.52 -2.15
N LEU A 13 4.41 -17.69 -2.03
CA LEU A 13 5.09 -17.41 -0.77
C LEU A 13 4.16 -16.66 0.17
N THR A 14 3.49 -17.41 1.03
CA THR A 14 2.83 -16.86 2.22
C THR A 14 3.90 -16.39 3.18
N ILE A 15 4.36 -15.14 3.02
CA ILE A 15 5.22 -14.47 4.00
C ILE A 15 4.44 -14.45 5.32
N PRO A 16 4.89 -15.14 6.38
CA PRO A 16 4.13 -15.16 7.61
C PRO A 16 4.10 -13.74 8.21
N ALA A 17 3.01 -13.38 8.88
CA ALA A 17 3.02 -12.16 9.69
C ALA A 17 3.89 -12.41 10.93
N TRP A 18 4.99 -11.67 11.10
CA TRP A 18 5.87 -11.78 12.27
C TRP A 18 5.61 -10.58 13.19
N PRO A 19 4.56 -10.61 14.05
CA PRO A 19 4.15 -9.46 14.86
C PRO A 19 5.25 -9.01 15.83
N GLU A 20 6.14 -9.91 16.24
CA GLU A 20 7.34 -9.59 17.03
C GLU A 20 8.34 -8.73 16.25
N VAL A 21 8.62 -9.06 14.99
CA VAL A 21 9.50 -8.26 14.12
C VAL A 21 8.91 -6.89 13.86
N GLU A 22 7.59 -6.81 13.67
CA GLU A 22 6.93 -5.53 13.45
C GLU A 22 6.90 -4.66 14.72
N ARG A 23 6.64 -5.26 15.90
CA ARG A 23 6.79 -4.58 17.19
C ARG A 23 8.23 -4.13 17.45
N ALA A 24 9.23 -4.94 17.10
CA ALA A 24 10.64 -4.59 17.19
C ALA A 24 10.99 -3.41 16.26
N ARG A 25 10.52 -3.41 15.00
CA ARG A 25 10.68 -2.27 14.07
C ARG A 25 10.05 -0.98 14.62
N ARG A 26 8.80 -1.05 15.10
CA ARG A 26 8.10 0.10 15.70
C ARG A 26 8.85 0.66 16.92
N ARG A 27 9.37 -0.22 17.80
CA ARG A 27 10.22 0.18 18.95
C ARG A 27 11.53 0.83 18.50
N LEU A 28 12.22 0.25 17.53
CA LEU A 28 13.46 0.77 16.95
C LEU A 28 13.25 2.17 16.35
N ASP A 29 12.16 2.39 15.62
CA ASP A 29 11.83 3.69 15.04
C ASP A 29 11.43 4.73 16.10
N ALA A 30 10.74 4.31 17.17
CA ALA A 30 10.47 5.17 18.32
C ALA A 30 11.76 5.61 19.02
N VAL A 31 12.68 4.67 19.31
CA VAL A 31 14.00 4.97 19.90
C VAL A 31 14.79 5.91 18.99
N ARG A 32 14.90 5.62 17.68
CA ARG A 32 15.58 6.50 16.72
C ARG A 32 14.91 7.87 16.58
N SER A 33 13.60 7.98 16.82
CA SER A 33 12.87 9.26 16.84
C SER A 33 13.16 10.06 18.13
N ALA A 34 13.27 9.38 19.27
CA ALA A 34 13.65 9.99 20.54
C ALA A 34 15.10 10.51 20.50
N VAL A 35 16.05 9.64 20.10
CA VAL A 35 17.48 10.01 19.93
C VAL A 35 17.62 11.20 18.97
N GLY A 36 16.90 11.20 17.85
CA GLY A 36 16.90 12.33 16.92
C GLY A 36 16.46 13.65 17.55
N ARG A 37 15.41 13.64 18.39
CA ARG A 37 14.97 14.86 19.11
C ARG A 37 15.96 15.30 20.17
N VAL A 38 16.52 14.37 20.94
CA VAL A 38 17.55 14.68 21.96
C VAL A 38 18.78 15.30 21.29
N ALA A 39 19.23 14.75 20.15
CA ALA A 39 20.32 15.33 19.37
C ALA A 39 19.99 16.73 18.83
N THR A 40 18.76 16.97 18.35
CA THR A 40 18.32 18.32 17.94
C THR A 40 18.32 19.30 19.12
N VAL A 41 17.75 18.94 20.28
CA VAL A 41 17.73 19.80 21.47
C VAL A 41 19.15 20.10 21.96
N ALA A 42 20.02 19.09 22.01
CA ALA A 42 21.43 19.26 22.38
C ALA A 42 22.18 20.17 21.39
N GLY A 43 21.94 20.03 20.08
CA GLY A 43 22.51 20.91 19.06
C GLY A 43 22.05 22.37 19.19
N ILE A 44 20.75 22.59 19.45
CA ILE A 44 20.19 23.93 19.69
C ILE A 44 20.82 24.55 20.95
N ALA A 45 20.91 23.80 22.04
CA ALA A 45 21.52 24.27 23.28
C ALA A 45 23.02 24.58 23.10
N ALA A 46 23.76 23.73 22.37
CA ALA A 46 25.18 23.96 22.08
C ALA A 46 25.42 25.19 21.19
N ALA A 47 24.56 25.42 20.18
CA ALA A 47 24.62 26.62 19.35
C ALA A 47 24.26 27.88 20.15
N ALA A 48 23.20 27.82 20.97
CA ALA A 48 22.80 28.93 21.84
C ALA A 48 23.88 29.30 22.87
N ILE A 49 24.63 28.31 23.41
CA ILE A 49 25.81 28.56 24.26
C ILE A 49 26.97 29.16 23.46
N GLY A 50 27.15 28.72 22.21
CA GLY A 50 28.16 29.23 21.27
C GLY A 50 28.06 30.74 21.06
N LEU A 51 26.85 31.27 20.87
CA LEU A 51 26.56 32.70 20.73
C LEU A 51 27.11 33.57 21.89
N PHE A 52 27.26 33.00 23.09
CA PHE A 52 27.81 33.70 24.26
C PHE A 52 29.24 33.25 24.62
N THR A 53 29.70 32.12 24.08
CA THR A 53 30.94 31.46 24.53
C THR A 53 31.73 30.90 23.34
N PRO A 54 32.55 31.73 22.64
CA PRO A 54 33.27 31.33 21.43
C PRO A 54 34.15 30.08 21.60
N ALA A 55 34.70 29.88 22.80
CA ALA A 55 35.53 28.70 23.14
C ALA A 55 34.81 27.36 22.97
N VAL A 56 33.47 27.33 23.00
CA VAL A 56 32.66 26.11 22.90
C VAL A 56 32.24 25.81 21.45
N ALA A 57 32.27 26.81 20.55
CA ALA A 57 31.82 26.69 19.17
C ALA A 57 32.66 25.70 18.33
N GLY A 58 33.97 25.62 18.58
CA GLY A 58 34.82 24.61 17.93
C GLY A 58 34.43 23.16 18.31
N GLY A 59 34.07 22.93 19.57
CA GLY A 59 33.59 21.63 20.05
C GLY A 59 32.23 21.25 19.51
N SER A 60 31.29 22.20 19.41
CA SER A 60 29.96 21.96 18.85
C SER A 60 29.99 21.69 17.34
N LEU A 61 30.87 22.35 16.59
CA LEU A 61 31.16 22.03 15.18
C LEU A 61 31.67 20.60 15.01
N LEU A 62 32.66 20.19 15.82
CA LEU A 62 33.21 18.83 15.78
C LEU A 62 32.14 17.77 16.11
N ALA A 63 31.34 17.99 17.16
CA ALA A 63 30.25 17.10 17.53
C ALA A 63 29.17 17.01 16.42
N THR A 64 28.82 18.14 15.80
CA THR A 64 27.87 18.22 14.69
C THR A 64 28.37 17.45 13.46
N ALA A 65 29.65 17.60 13.12
CA ALA A 65 30.29 16.88 12.02
C ALA A 65 30.31 15.36 12.27
N VAL A 66 30.68 14.92 13.48
CA VAL A 66 30.70 13.50 13.87
C VAL A 66 29.29 12.89 13.81
N LEU A 67 28.28 13.56 14.39
CA LEU A 67 26.89 13.07 14.39
C LEU A 67 26.32 12.98 12.97
N SER A 68 26.55 14.01 12.14
CA SER A 68 26.10 14.03 10.75
C SER A 68 26.78 12.92 9.91
N SER A 69 28.08 12.73 10.11
CA SER A 69 28.87 11.72 9.40
C SER A 69 28.50 10.29 9.82
N ALA A 70 28.30 10.05 11.12
CA ALA A 70 27.88 8.74 11.63
C ALA A 70 26.48 8.35 11.09
N GLY A 71 25.55 9.29 11.05
CA GLY A 71 24.22 9.07 10.48
C GLY A 71 24.24 8.85 8.95
N LEU A 72 25.09 9.57 8.22
CA LEU A 72 25.32 9.34 6.79
C LEU A 72 25.95 7.96 6.54
N ALA A 73 26.94 7.55 7.34
CA ALA A 73 27.57 6.24 7.25
C ALA A 73 26.53 5.12 7.47
N GLY A 74 25.71 5.24 8.52
CA GLY A 74 24.60 4.30 8.76
C GLY A 74 23.61 4.21 7.59
N LEU A 75 23.26 5.34 6.97
CA LEU A 75 22.45 5.38 5.74
C LEU A 75 23.14 4.69 4.54
N ARG A 76 24.45 4.87 4.38
CA ARG A 76 25.22 4.29 3.27
C ARG A 76 25.39 2.78 3.40
N LEU A 77 25.69 2.27 4.61
CA LEU A 77 25.87 0.85 4.89
C LEU A 77 24.59 0.02 4.68
N TRP A 78 23.42 0.58 4.98
CA TRP A 78 22.19 -0.21 5.03
C TRP A 78 21.44 -0.37 3.69
N LYS A 79 21.78 0.37 2.61
CA LYS A 79 20.89 0.42 1.42
C LYS A 79 21.52 0.54 0.02
N PRO A 80 20.86 -0.07 -1.00
CA PRO A 80 21.29 -0.07 -2.40
C PRO A 80 21.19 1.31 -3.07
N SER A 81 21.76 1.42 -4.26
CA SER A 81 21.89 2.64 -5.08
C SER A 81 20.56 3.14 -5.68
N GLY A 82 20.55 4.40 -6.13
CA GLY A 82 19.42 5.02 -6.84
C GLY A 82 19.12 6.45 -6.42
N HIS A 83 18.24 7.13 -7.17
CA HIS A 83 17.86 8.54 -6.93
C HIS A 83 17.32 8.80 -5.51
N GLN A 84 16.59 7.85 -4.92
CA GLN A 84 16.11 7.94 -3.53
C GLN A 84 17.26 8.02 -2.51
N LYS A 85 18.40 7.35 -2.75
CA LYS A 85 19.59 7.41 -1.89
C LYS A 85 20.23 8.81 -1.94
N ALA A 86 20.24 9.46 -3.10
CA ALA A 86 20.73 10.83 -3.25
C ALA A 86 19.83 11.83 -2.50
N ALA A 87 18.50 11.77 -2.70
CA ALA A 87 17.55 12.64 -2.01
C ALA A 87 17.60 12.49 -0.48
N ALA A 88 17.66 11.25 0.03
CA ALA A 88 17.78 11.00 1.46
C ALA A 88 19.15 11.40 2.03
N THR A 89 20.23 11.27 1.25
CA THR A 89 21.57 11.77 1.63
C THR A 89 21.56 13.28 1.79
N ALA A 90 20.97 14.02 0.84
CA ALA A 90 20.82 15.47 0.91
C ALA A 90 19.99 15.88 2.14
N LEU A 91 18.81 15.28 2.34
CA LEU A 91 17.96 15.54 3.52
C LEU A 91 18.66 15.23 4.86
N TYR A 92 19.60 14.28 4.89
CA TYR A 92 20.34 13.97 6.11
C TYR A 92 21.49 14.95 6.38
N LEU A 93 22.16 15.42 5.32
CA LEU A 93 23.30 16.34 5.42
C LEU A 93 22.89 17.80 5.61
N VAL A 94 21.79 18.25 4.99
CA VAL A 94 21.35 19.66 5.00
C VAL A 94 21.30 20.27 6.40
N PRO A 95 20.72 19.63 7.44
CA PRO A 95 20.69 20.21 8.79
C PRO A 95 22.08 20.41 9.39
N GLY A 96 22.97 19.42 9.28
CA GLY A 96 24.34 19.51 9.81
C GLY A 96 25.19 20.54 9.07
N ALA A 97 25.07 20.58 7.74
CA ALA A 97 25.79 21.54 6.90
C ALA A 97 25.30 22.98 7.11
N SER A 98 23.99 23.20 7.25
CA SER A 98 23.43 24.53 7.52
C SER A 98 23.73 25.02 8.93
N LEU A 99 23.71 24.14 9.95
CA LEU A 99 24.14 24.50 11.30
C LEU A 99 25.63 24.85 11.34
N ALA A 100 26.48 24.07 10.66
CA ALA A 100 27.90 24.37 10.56
C ALA A 100 28.15 25.72 9.84
N ALA A 101 27.39 26.03 8.79
CA ALA A 101 27.49 27.31 8.10
C ALA A 101 27.09 28.50 9.00
N LEU A 102 26.04 28.36 9.83
CA LEU A 102 25.67 29.37 10.84
C LEU A 102 26.78 29.58 11.86
N LEU A 103 27.29 28.50 12.47
CA LEU A 103 28.37 28.55 13.47
C LEU A 103 29.70 29.09 12.90
N ILE A 104 29.95 28.93 11.60
CA ILE A 104 31.10 29.55 10.92
C ILE A 104 30.86 31.05 10.69
N ALA A 105 29.65 31.46 10.31
CA ALA A 105 29.31 32.87 10.14
C ALA A 105 29.47 33.67 11.45
N GLU A 106 29.00 33.10 12.58
CA GLU A 106 29.17 33.63 13.93
C GLU A 106 30.65 33.87 14.32
N GLN A 107 31.60 33.10 13.75
CA GLN A 107 33.04 33.30 14.00
C GLN A 107 33.68 34.38 13.12
N VAL A 108 33.06 34.75 12.00
CA VAL A 108 33.63 35.72 11.05
C VAL A 108 33.33 37.16 11.47
N VAL A 109 32.20 37.42 12.14
CA VAL A 109 31.77 38.77 12.53
C VAL A 109 31.71 38.90 14.06
N PRO A 110 32.80 39.34 14.74
CA PRO A 110 32.79 39.46 16.19
C PRO A 110 31.74 40.46 16.69
N GLY A 111 30.83 40.01 17.54
CA GLY A 111 29.75 40.81 18.13
C GLY A 111 28.52 39.98 18.49
N ILE A 112 27.49 40.59 19.08
CA ILE A 112 26.17 39.97 19.25
C ILE A 112 25.28 40.46 18.12
N HIS A 113 25.02 39.61 17.12
CA HIS A 113 24.18 39.97 15.98
C HIS A 113 22.79 39.35 16.09
N TRP A 114 21.76 40.18 16.20
CA TRP A 114 20.36 39.72 16.24
C TRP A 114 19.96 38.86 15.03
N GLY A 115 20.64 39.02 13.89
CA GLY A 115 20.45 38.19 12.70
C GLY A 115 20.86 36.72 12.90
N GLU A 116 21.89 36.45 13.70
CA GLU A 116 22.37 35.08 14.00
C GLU A 116 21.40 34.38 14.94
N ALA A 117 20.99 35.05 16.02
CA ALA A 117 19.96 34.55 16.93
C ALA A 117 18.62 34.26 16.21
N LEU A 118 18.22 35.13 15.27
CA LEU A 118 17.04 34.92 14.43
C LEU A 118 17.25 33.74 13.46
N GLY A 119 18.41 33.66 12.81
CA GLY A 119 18.78 32.55 11.92
C GLY A 119 18.76 31.20 12.62
N LEU A 120 19.36 31.11 13.81
CA LEU A 120 19.34 29.91 14.65
C LEU A 120 17.91 29.56 15.10
N THR A 121 17.09 30.54 15.46
CA THR A 121 15.68 30.32 15.85
C THR A 121 14.85 29.77 14.67
N VAL A 122 15.01 30.34 13.48
CA VAL A 122 14.36 29.88 12.25
C VAL A 122 14.83 28.47 11.88
N TRP A 123 16.15 28.22 11.90
CA TRP A 123 16.75 26.90 11.62
C TRP A 123 16.24 25.83 12.59
N SER A 124 16.18 26.15 13.88
CA SER A 124 15.70 25.26 14.94
C SER A 124 14.23 24.89 14.74
N THR A 125 13.39 25.89 14.47
CA THR A 125 11.95 25.71 14.24
C THR A 125 11.70 24.88 12.98
N ALA A 126 12.37 25.22 11.87
CA ALA A 126 12.26 24.49 10.61
C ALA A 126 12.68 23.02 10.76
N THR A 127 13.84 22.77 11.39
CA THR A 127 14.36 21.41 11.61
C THR A 127 13.44 20.58 12.51
N TRP A 128 12.87 21.20 13.55
CA TRP A 128 11.95 20.54 14.48
C TRP A 128 10.60 20.17 13.85
N MET A 129 10.05 21.04 12.98
CA MET A 129 8.80 20.81 12.27
C MET A 129 8.97 19.83 11.10
N LEU A 130 9.94 20.06 10.20
CA LEU A 130 10.16 19.23 9.01
C LEU A 130 10.65 17.82 9.36
N ARG A 131 11.42 17.68 10.45
CA ARG A 131 12.07 16.42 10.86
C ARG A 131 12.74 15.70 9.68
N PRO A 132 13.69 16.34 8.98
CA PRO A 132 14.21 15.85 7.70
C PRO A 132 14.76 14.41 7.77
N ALA A 133 15.38 14.01 8.88
CA ALA A 133 15.82 12.63 9.10
C ALA A 133 14.67 11.59 9.22
N ARG A 134 13.42 12.01 9.51
CA ARG A 134 12.22 11.15 9.42
C ARG A 134 11.74 11.08 7.97
N VAL A 135 11.66 12.21 7.28
CA VAL A 135 11.25 12.27 5.85
C VAL A 135 12.18 11.43 4.98
N ALA A 136 13.50 11.62 5.11
CA ALA A 136 14.53 10.83 4.43
C ALA A 136 14.35 9.32 4.64
N ARG A 137 13.99 8.90 5.87
CA ARG A 137 13.71 7.49 6.18
C ARG A 137 12.43 7.01 5.50
N LEU A 138 11.34 7.77 5.53
CA LEU A 138 10.07 7.40 4.90
C LEU A 138 10.16 7.33 3.37
N MET A 139 10.95 8.19 2.73
CA MET A 139 11.20 8.11 1.27
C MET A 139 11.96 6.84 0.85
N VAL A 140 12.74 6.28 1.78
CA VAL A 140 13.72 5.23 1.49
C VAL A 140 13.27 3.87 2.01
N ALA A 141 12.55 3.84 3.13
CA ALA A 141 11.77 2.73 3.63
C ALA A 141 10.38 3.30 3.92
N PRO A 142 9.46 3.28 2.94
CA PRO A 142 8.06 3.57 3.20
C PRO A 142 7.59 2.73 4.39
N PRO A 143 6.73 3.28 5.26
CA PRO A 143 6.10 2.45 6.27
C PRO A 143 5.38 1.31 5.54
N PRO A 144 5.31 0.09 6.11
CA PRO A 144 4.42 -0.91 5.55
C PRO A 144 3.04 -0.27 5.41
N PRO A 145 2.32 -0.49 4.29
CA PRO A 145 0.98 0.07 4.12
C PRO A 145 0.19 -0.27 5.38
N PRO A 146 -0.54 0.70 5.98
CA PRO A 146 -1.24 0.48 7.24
C PRO A 146 -2.00 -0.82 7.10
N ALA A 147 -1.67 -1.81 7.94
CA ALA A 147 -2.11 -3.20 7.80
C ALA A 147 -3.58 -3.16 7.43
N ALA A 148 -3.87 -3.55 6.17
CA ALA A 148 -5.07 -3.10 5.45
C ALA A 148 -6.22 -3.20 6.43
N ALA A 149 -6.75 -2.03 6.80
CA ALA A 149 -7.66 -2.00 7.93
C ALA A 149 -8.72 -3.06 7.65
N ALA A 150 -9.20 -3.73 8.70
CA ALA A 150 -10.61 -3.94 8.65
C ALA A 150 -11.21 -2.50 8.64
N VAL A 151 -11.56 -1.87 7.52
CA VAL A 151 -12.42 -2.43 6.45
C VAL A 151 -13.05 -3.71 6.98
N ALA A 152 -13.80 -3.53 8.07
CA ALA A 152 -15.13 -4.05 8.10
C ALA A 152 -15.66 -3.77 6.70
N LEU A 153 -15.53 -4.80 5.84
CA LEU A 153 -16.31 -4.94 4.63
C LEU A 153 -17.70 -4.66 5.14
N ALA A 154 -18.22 -3.46 4.84
CA ALA A 154 -19.40 -2.90 5.48
C ALA A 154 -20.43 -4.03 5.48
N PRO A 155 -20.83 -4.50 6.69
CA PRO A 155 -21.10 -5.91 6.94
C PRO A 155 -21.86 -6.48 5.76
N VAL A 156 -21.29 -7.48 5.07
CA VAL A 156 -21.88 -8.07 3.86
C VAL A 156 -23.10 -8.87 4.30
N GLN A 157 -24.13 -8.07 4.55
CA GLN A 157 -25.43 -8.26 5.15
C GLN A 157 -26.29 -7.16 4.54
N GLN A 158 -26.39 -7.19 3.22
CA GLN A 158 -27.73 -7.43 2.72
C GLN A 158 -27.76 -8.89 2.28
N VAL A 159 -28.48 -9.71 3.06
CA VAL A 159 -29.26 -10.77 2.43
C VAL A 159 -30.07 -10.04 1.37
N VAL A 160 -29.91 -10.42 0.10
CA VAL A 160 -30.35 -9.57 -1.01
C VAL A 160 -31.84 -9.74 -1.28
N ASP A 161 -32.66 -9.68 -0.22
CA ASP A 161 -34.10 -9.91 -0.21
C ASP A 161 -34.88 -8.95 -1.13
N GLY A 162 -34.24 -7.83 -1.54
CA GLY A 162 -34.80 -6.84 -2.46
C GLY A 162 -34.35 -6.92 -3.92
N HIS A 163 -33.36 -7.75 -4.30
CA HIS A 163 -32.87 -7.76 -5.69
C HIS A 163 -33.67 -8.74 -6.57
N PRO A 164 -34.19 -8.32 -7.74
CA PRO A 164 -35.10 -9.14 -8.54
C PRO A 164 -34.49 -10.48 -8.99
N VAL A 165 -33.17 -10.51 -9.25
CA VAL A 165 -32.46 -11.77 -9.58
C VAL A 165 -32.34 -12.71 -8.38
N ALA A 166 -32.21 -12.19 -7.16
CA ALA A 166 -32.18 -13.02 -5.95
C ALA A 166 -33.56 -13.62 -5.66
N GLN A 167 -34.62 -12.82 -5.81
CA GLN A 167 -36.01 -13.26 -5.69
C GLN A 167 -36.39 -14.28 -6.77
N TRP A 168 -35.95 -14.06 -8.02
CA TRP A 168 -36.10 -15.04 -9.10
C TRP A 168 -35.35 -16.35 -8.79
N TRP A 169 -34.11 -16.27 -8.30
CA TRP A 169 -33.34 -17.47 -7.92
C TRP A 169 -34.04 -18.26 -6.80
N ALA A 170 -34.50 -17.57 -5.75
CA ALA A 170 -35.23 -18.16 -4.63
C ALA A 170 -36.54 -18.86 -5.08
N SER A 171 -37.27 -18.24 -6.00
CA SER A 171 -38.59 -18.72 -6.47
C SER A 171 -38.55 -19.71 -7.65
N ARG A 172 -37.42 -19.83 -8.36
CA ARG A 172 -37.30 -20.70 -9.56
C ARG A 172 -36.17 -21.73 -9.50
N VAL A 173 -35.06 -21.43 -8.83
CA VAL A 173 -33.84 -22.26 -8.87
C VAL A 173 -33.57 -22.96 -7.54
N ALA A 174 -33.73 -22.25 -6.42
CA ALA A 174 -33.44 -22.74 -5.07
C ALA A 174 -34.64 -23.39 -4.35
N VAL A 175 -35.78 -23.51 -5.03
CA VAL A 175 -36.97 -24.23 -4.53
C VAL A 175 -36.67 -25.69 -4.19
N ALA A 176 -37.52 -26.33 -3.39
CA ALA A 176 -37.42 -27.76 -3.10
C ALA A 176 -37.48 -28.57 -4.41
N GLY A 177 -36.46 -29.40 -4.68
CA GLY A 177 -36.31 -30.14 -5.94
C GLY A 177 -35.86 -29.31 -7.16
N GLY A 178 -35.57 -28.01 -6.98
CA GLY A 178 -35.00 -27.14 -8.00
C GLY A 178 -33.50 -27.35 -8.25
N THR A 179 -33.00 -26.80 -9.35
CA THR A 179 -31.62 -26.99 -9.86
C THR A 179 -30.51 -26.59 -8.87
N ALA A 180 -30.79 -25.73 -7.89
CA ALA A 180 -29.86 -25.33 -6.83
C ALA A 180 -30.57 -25.25 -5.47
N SER A 181 -31.38 -26.27 -5.14
CA SER A 181 -32.13 -26.33 -3.87
C SER A 181 -31.22 -26.09 -2.65
N GLY A 182 -31.70 -25.30 -1.68
CA GLY A 182 -30.90 -24.96 -0.48
C GLY A 182 -29.77 -23.94 -0.71
N THR A 183 -29.87 -23.10 -1.75
CA THR A 183 -28.90 -22.02 -2.02
C THR A 183 -29.52 -20.63 -2.05
N VAL A 184 -28.70 -19.60 -1.82
CA VAL A 184 -29.06 -18.19 -1.98
C VAL A 184 -28.02 -17.47 -2.84
N LEU A 185 -28.43 -16.37 -3.49
CA LEU A 185 -27.53 -15.46 -4.19
C LEU A 185 -27.15 -14.25 -3.31
N GLU A 186 -25.86 -13.95 -3.31
CA GLU A 186 -25.21 -12.80 -2.66
C GLU A 186 -24.30 -12.10 -3.69
N ASP A 187 -23.85 -10.88 -3.38
CA ASP A 187 -22.91 -10.10 -4.19
C ASP A 187 -23.22 -10.10 -5.71
N ILE A 188 -24.49 -9.81 -6.04
CA ILE A 188 -24.98 -9.78 -7.43
C ILE A 188 -24.49 -8.50 -8.10
N GLU A 189 -23.69 -8.65 -9.16
CA GLU A 189 -23.11 -7.56 -9.94
C GLU A 189 -23.46 -7.73 -11.42
N ARG A 190 -24.00 -6.68 -12.04
CA ARG A 190 -24.21 -6.64 -13.48
C ARG A 190 -22.91 -6.25 -14.18
N THR A 191 -22.34 -7.17 -14.97
CA THR A 191 -21.06 -7.00 -15.67
C THR A 191 -21.21 -6.57 -17.13
N GLY A 192 -22.45 -6.40 -17.60
CA GLY A 192 -22.80 -5.94 -18.94
C GLY A 192 -24.30 -5.97 -19.15
N GLU A 193 -24.76 -5.62 -20.35
CA GLU A 193 -26.18 -5.63 -20.68
C GLU A 193 -26.80 -7.02 -20.52
N ALA A 194 -26.13 -8.04 -21.07
CA ALA A 194 -26.49 -9.46 -20.99
C ALA A 194 -25.46 -10.29 -20.20
N SER A 195 -24.76 -9.71 -19.23
CA SER A 195 -23.87 -10.47 -18.34
C SER A 195 -23.95 -10.06 -16.88
N MET A 196 -23.83 -11.06 -16.00
CA MET A 196 -23.85 -10.89 -14.55
C MET A 196 -22.88 -11.84 -13.85
N ARG A 197 -22.47 -11.43 -12.66
CA ARG A 197 -21.70 -12.22 -11.71
C ARG A 197 -22.48 -12.25 -10.39
N ALA A 198 -22.52 -13.40 -9.74
CA ALA A 198 -23.12 -13.53 -8.41
C ALA A 198 -22.34 -14.57 -7.58
N ILE A 199 -22.53 -14.52 -6.27
CA ILE A 199 -22.03 -15.52 -5.34
C ILE A 199 -23.19 -16.41 -4.91
N ILE A 200 -23.06 -17.72 -5.11
CA ILE A 200 -23.97 -18.74 -4.60
C ILE A 200 -23.45 -19.19 -3.25
N ARG A 201 -24.30 -19.13 -2.21
CA ARG A 201 -23.99 -19.63 -0.86
C ARG A 201 -24.99 -20.71 -0.46
N SER A 202 -24.53 -21.71 0.30
CA SER A 202 -25.40 -22.66 1.00
C SER A 202 -26.29 -21.93 2.03
N VAL A 203 -27.58 -22.28 2.09
CA VAL A 203 -28.48 -21.84 3.17
C VAL A 203 -28.00 -22.40 4.50
N ASP A 204 -27.65 -23.69 4.53
CA ASP A 204 -27.14 -24.37 5.72
C ASP A 204 -25.67 -24.01 5.98
N PRO A 205 -25.33 -23.38 7.12
CA PRO A 205 -23.96 -23.01 7.44
C PRO A 205 -23.04 -24.22 7.54
N GLY A 206 -21.87 -24.16 6.88
CA GLY A 206 -20.88 -25.23 6.88
C GLY A 206 -21.11 -26.34 5.86
N GLN A 207 -22.28 -26.42 5.23
CA GLN A 207 -22.51 -27.33 4.11
C GLN A 207 -21.92 -26.79 2.80
N PRO A 208 -21.42 -27.65 1.90
CA PRO A 208 -20.98 -27.23 0.57
C PRO A 208 -22.19 -26.78 -0.28
N VAL A 209 -21.95 -25.89 -1.24
CA VAL A 209 -22.95 -25.61 -2.29
C VAL A 209 -23.20 -26.93 -3.05
N PRO A 210 -24.46 -27.38 -3.20
CA PRO A 210 -24.80 -28.57 -3.98
C PRO A 210 -24.33 -28.43 -5.42
N ASP A 211 -24.22 -29.54 -6.14
CA ASP A 211 -23.82 -29.46 -7.55
C ASP A 211 -24.98 -29.01 -8.42
N ILE A 212 -24.75 -27.96 -9.21
CA ILE A 212 -25.78 -27.23 -9.95
C ILE A 212 -25.66 -27.60 -11.42
N SER A 213 -26.68 -28.28 -11.95
CA SER A 213 -26.72 -28.68 -13.36
C SER A 213 -26.78 -27.46 -14.26
N ILE A 214 -25.65 -27.15 -14.92
CA ILE A 214 -25.54 -26.05 -15.90
C ILE A 214 -26.59 -26.20 -17.00
N ARG A 215 -26.84 -27.44 -17.47
CA ARG A 215 -27.89 -27.74 -18.46
C ARG A 215 -29.29 -27.34 -17.99
N HIS A 216 -29.66 -27.69 -16.76
CA HIS A 216 -30.99 -27.33 -16.24
C HIS A 216 -31.10 -25.83 -15.96
N LEU A 217 -30.00 -25.17 -15.56
CA LEU A 217 -29.97 -23.73 -15.36
C LEU A 217 -30.05 -22.98 -16.71
N SER A 218 -29.34 -23.46 -17.73
CA SER A 218 -29.37 -23.00 -19.12
C SER A 218 -30.80 -23.07 -19.68
N ALA A 219 -31.45 -24.22 -19.59
CA ALA A 219 -32.82 -24.42 -20.05
C ALA A 219 -33.86 -23.57 -19.29
N LEU A 220 -33.61 -23.25 -18.01
CA LEU A 220 -34.49 -22.41 -17.19
C LEU A 220 -34.31 -20.91 -17.45
N MET A 221 -33.11 -20.49 -17.87
CA MET A 221 -32.77 -19.08 -18.12
C MET A 221 -32.85 -18.67 -19.59
N ASP A 222 -32.98 -19.62 -20.51
CA ASP A 222 -32.83 -19.43 -21.97
C ASP A 222 -31.46 -18.79 -22.33
N VAL A 223 -30.40 -19.33 -21.72
CA VAL A 223 -29.00 -18.90 -21.92
C VAL A 223 -28.14 -20.10 -22.30
N PRO A 224 -27.33 -20.04 -23.39
CA PRO A 224 -26.45 -21.15 -23.80
C PRO A 224 -25.51 -21.66 -22.69
N GLU A 225 -25.30 -22.98 -22.62
CA GLU A 225 -24.48 -23.63 -21.58
C GLU A 225 -23.05 -23.03 -21.51
N GLU A 226 -22.44 -22.69 -22.65
CA GLU A 226 -21.10 -22.11 -22.75
C GLU A 226 -20.98 -20.66 -22.20
N LEU A 227 -22.11 -20.00 -21.93
CA LEU A 227 -22.17 -18.70 -21.28
C LEU A 227 -22.40 -18.77 -19.77
N ILE A 228 -22.61 -19.96 -19.21
CA ILE A 228 -22.82 -20.17 -17.77
C ILE A 228 -21.58 -20.86 -17.18
N THR A 229 -20.94 -20.21 -16.22
CA THR A 229 -19.81 -20.78 -15.49
C THR A 229 -20.08 -20.76 -13.99
N ILE A 230 -19.96 -21.92 -13.35
CA ILE A 230 -20.02 -22.08 -11.89
C ILE A 230 -18.65 -22.57 -11.43
N GLY A 231 -17.97 -21.81 -10.56
CA GLY A 231 -16.60 -22.11 -10.13
C GLY A 231 -16.30 -21.71 -8.69
N PRO A 232 -15.11 -22.03 -8.16
CA PRO A 232 -14.71 -21.66 -6.81
C PRO A 232 -14.50 -20.14 -6.67
N VAL A 233 -14.83 -19.58 -5.50
CA VAL A 233 -14.42 -18.23 -5.12
C VAL A 233 -13.03 -18.29 -4.45
N PRO A 234 -12.02 -17.55 -4.94
CA PRO A 234 -10.70 -17.53 -4.31
C PRO A 234 -10.77 -17.19 -2.81
N ARG A 235 -10.07 -17.96 -1.98
CA ARG A 235 -10.01 -17.82 -0.50
C ARG A 235 -11.36 -18.03 0.23
N ARG A 236 -12.36 -18.64 -0.41
CA ARG A 236 -13.57 -19.15 0.27
C ARG A 236 -13.59 -20.69 0.20
N GLY A 237 -14.24 -21.32 1.18
CA GLY A 237 -14.47 -22.77 1.19
C GLY A 237 -15.65 -23.19 0.30
N ALA A 238 -15.88 -24.50 0.20
CA ALA A 238 -16.90 -25.11 -0.68
C ALA A 238 -18.35 -24.69 -0.39
N ALA A 239 -18.63 -24.06 0.76
CA ALA A 239 -19.93 -23.43 1.09
C ALA A 239 -20.27 -22.22 0.21
N VAL A 240 -19.35 -21.80 -0.67
CA VAL A 240 -19.50 -20.66 -1.58
C VAL A 240 -18.99 -21.02 -2.99
N ARG A 241 -19.79 -20.76 -4.03
CA ARG A 241 -19.40 -20.83 -5.45
C ARG A 241 -19.69 -19.50 -6.16
N ARG A 242 -18.97 -19.20 -7.24
CA ARG A 242 -19.22 -18.03 -8.10
C ARG A 242 -20.00 -18.47 -9.32
N LEU A 243 -21.13 -17.80 -9.56
CA LEU A 243 -21.88 -17.85 -10.81
C LEU A 243 -21.41 -16.69 -11.72
N THR A 244 -21.15 -16.99 -12.98
CA THR A 244 -20.95 -16.00 -14.04
C THR A 244 -21.85 -16.39 -15.21
N ILE A 245 -22.57 -15.40 -15.75
CA ILE A 245 -23.49 -15.57 -16.87
C ILE A 245 -23.13 -14.55 -17.95
N GLY A 246 -23.04 -15.00 -19.19
CA GLY A 246 -22.61 -14.20 -20.33
C GLY A 246 -21.11 -13.96 -20.34
N LYS A 247 -20.63 -13.32 -21.41
CA LYS A 247 -19.26 -12.79 -21.45
C LYS A 247 -19.28 -11.40 -20.82
N PRO A 248 -18.39 -11.08 -19.85
CA PRO A 248 -18.22 -9.70 -19.41
C PRO A 248 -17.79 -8.86 -20.63
N ALA A 249 -18.29 -7.63 -20.74
CA ALA A 249 -17.73 -6.71 -21.71
C ALA A 249 -16.24 -6.52 -21.40
N GLU A 250 -15.38 -6.54 -22.42
CA GLU A 250 -13.95 -6.27 -22.25
C GLU A 250 -13.76 -4.76 -22.06
N GLU A 251 -14.17 -4.24 -20.90
CA GLU A 251 -13.94 -2.86 -20.49
C GLU A 251 -12.43 -2.61 -20.44
N ASP A 252 -11.96 -1.57 -21.15
CA ASP A 252 -10.58 -1.11 -21.08
C ASP A 252 -10.18 -0.94 -19.60
N PRO A 253 -9.10 -1.60 -19.13
CA PRO A 253 -8.62 -1.46 -17.76
C PRO A 253 -8.39 -0.01 -17.33
N ALA A 254 -8.09 0.91 -18.26
CA ALA A 254 -7.99 2.33 -17.96
C ALA A 254 -9.34 2.93 -17.55
N THR A 255 -10.43 2.55 -18.23
CA THR A 255 -11.81 2.94 -17.92
C THR A 255 -12.25 2.38 -16.57
N VAL A 256 -12.00 1.09 -16.30
CA VAL A 256 -12.30 0.46 -15.00
C VAL A 256 -11.57 1.17 -13.86
N TRP A 257 -10.28 1.47 -14.06
CA TRP A 257 -9.48 2.20 -13.06
C TRP A 257 -10.00 3.63 -12.84
N ALA A 258 -10.32 4.36 -13.92
CA ALA A 258 -10.79 5.74 -13.83
C ALA A 258 -12.18 5.86 -13.16
N GLN A 259 -13.12 4.96 -13.49
CA GLN A 259 -14.50 5.08 -13.05
C GLN A 259 -14.78 4.37 -11.72
N ARG A 260 -14.17 3.21 -11.47
CA ARG A 260 -14.54 2.35 -10.31
C ARG A 260 -13.48 2.35 -9.20
N ILE A 261 -12.20 2.38 -9.55
CA ILE A 261 -11.11 2.18 -8.57
C ILE A 261 -10.57 3.51 -8.04
N ALA A 262 -10.20 4.44 -8.92
CA ALA A 262 -9.54 5.70 -8.54
C ALA A 262 -10.40 6.61 -7.63
N PRO A 263 -11.73 6.78 -7.83
CA PRO A 263 -12.53 7.63 -6.95
C PRO A 263 -12.59 7.13 -5.49
N VAL A 264 -12.54 5.80 -5.30
CA VAL A 264 -12.60 5.15 -3.98
C VAL A 264 -11.21 5.05 -3.34
N ALA A 265 -10.19 4.69 -4.12
CA ALA A 265 -8.84 4.46 -3.61
C ALA A 265 -7.97 5.73 -3.54
N MET A 266 -8.25 6.75 -4.35
CA MET A 266 -7.45 7.96 -4.49
C MET A 266 -8.33 9.22 -4.70
N PRO A 267 -9.17 9.62 -3.73
CA PRO A 267 -10.04 10.79 -3.86
C PRO A 267 -9.25 12.06 -4.22
N GLY A 268 -9.69 12.77 -5.27
CA GLY A 268 -9.06 14.01 -5.73
C GLY A 268 -7.81 13.84 -6.61
N ALA A 269 -7.37 12.61 -6.90
CA ALA A 269 -6.27 12.37 -7.84
C ALA A 269 -6.76 12.39 -9.31
N VAL A 270 -6.02 13.07 -10.19
CA VAL A 270 -6.24 13.01 -11.64
C VAL A 270 -5.41 11.88 -12.23
N LEU A 271 -6.07 10.94 -12.90
CA LEU A 271 -5.41 9.82 -13.59
C LEU A 271 -4.73 10.33 -14.87
N THR A 272 -3.40 10.41 -14.87
CA THR A 272 -2.60 10.87 -16.03
C THR A 272 -2.20 9.75 -16.99
N GLY A 273 -2.48 8.49 -16.65
CA GLY A 273 -2.32 7.34 -17.53
C GLY A 273 -2.30 6.01 -16.79
N VAL A 274 -2.79 4.94 -17.43
CA VAL A 274 -2.76 3.57 -16.91
C VAL A 274 -1.83 2.73 -17.76
N ARG A 275 -0.73 2.23 -17.18
CA ARG A 275 0.20 1.32 -17.86
C ARG A 275 -0.21 -0.13 -17.65
N VAL A 276 -0.96 -0.68 -18.59
CA VAL A 276 -1.28 -2.12 -18.62
C VAL A 276 -0.11 -2.89 -19.23
N GLY A 277 0.77 -3.43 -18.38
CA GLY A 277 1.81 -4.35 -18.83
C GLY A 277 1.23 -5.74 -19.07
N ARG A 278 1.28 -6.24 -20.32
CA ARG A 278 1.19 -7.69 -20.55
C ARG A 278 2.47 -8.35 -20.01
N PRO A 279 2.39 -9.47 -19.27
CA PRO A 279 3.57 -10.27 -18.99
C PRO A 279 4.20 -10.69 -20.33
N GLY A 280 5.52 -10.52 -20.45
CA GLY A 280 6.23 -10.78 -21.70
C GLY A 280 6.01 -12.21 -22.18
N ALA A 281 5.83 -12.38 -23.49
CA ALA A 281 5.75 -13.71 -24.08
C ALA A 281 7.02 -14.49 -23.75
N ALA A 282 6.80 -15.71 -23.28
CA ALA A 282 7.79 -16.73 -22.96
C ALA A 282 8.87 -16.86 -24.06
N PRO A 283 10.11 -16.33 -23.92
CA PRO A 283 11.17 -16.49 -24.92
C PRO A 283 11.58 -17.94 -25.07
N GLU A 284 11.61 -18.37 -26.31
CA GLU A 284 11.11 -19.69 -26.61
C GLU A 284 12.21 -20.79 -26.59
N GLU A 285 11.99 -21.97 -25.96
CA GLU A 285 12.99 -23.05 -25.80
C GLU A 285 13.29 -23.78 -27.12
N ARG A 286 14.54 -23.68 -27.58
CA ARG A 286 14.94 -24.17 -28.90
C ARG A 286 15.55 -25.58 -28.80
N ASN A 287 14.73 -26.60 -29.06
CA ASN A 287 15.19 -27.92 -29.53
C ASN A 287 15.77 -27.83 -30.94
#